data_AF-A0A2P4P1Z2-F1
#
_entry.id   AF-A0A2P4P1Z2-F1
#
_cell.length_a   1.000
_cell.length_b   1.000
_cell.length_c   1.000
_cell.angle_alpha   90.00
_cell.angle_beta   90.00
_cell.angle_gamma   90.00
#
_symmetry.space_group_name_H-M   'P 1'
#
loop_
_entity.id
_entity.type
_entity.pdbx_description
1 polymer ?
#
loop_
_entity_poly.entity_id
_entity_poly.type
_entity_poly.pdbx_seq_one_letter_code
_entity_poly.pdbx_strand_id
1 'polypeptide(L)'
;MSDDYNELFIIDLGLCKPISDLQDSDDNEIYGILPYMAPEILRRNPYTKASDIYSFSMIMWEFTSGNPPLNNEAHDLELSLSICEGKRPKIMENTPKCYIDLMKKCWDP
;
A
#
# COMPACT_ATOMS: atom_id res chain seq x y z
N MET A 1 0.63 13.48 26.06
CA MET A 1 1.40 12.77 25.00
C MET A 1 2.65 12.26 25.68
N SER A 2 3.03 11.00 25.47
CA SER A 2 4.25 10.45 26.04
C SER A 2 5.44 11.25 25.48
N ASP A 3 6.36 11.70 26.34
CA ASP A 3 7.60 12.39 25.93
C ASP A 3 8.67 11.40 25.41
N ASP A 4 8.27 10.16 25.09
CA ASP A 4 9.14 9.15 24.52
C ASP A 4 9.14 9.25 22.98
N TYR A 5 10.17 9.89 22.43
CA TYR A 5 10.36 10.09 21.00
C TYR A 5 10.64 8.80 20.20
N ASN A 6 10.64 7.63 20.84
CA ASN A 6 10.89 6.34 20.19
C ASN A 6 9.62 5.52 19.90
N GLU A 7 8.42 6.07 20.14
CA GLU A 7 7.17 5.38 19.85
C GLU A 7 6.67 5.66 18.43
N LEU A 8 6.33 4.60 17.69
CA LEU A 8 5.75 4.66 16.35
C LEU A 8 4.26 4.33 16.43
N PHE A 9 3.43 5.20 15.84
CA PHE A 9 1.98 5.04 15.80
C PHE A 9 1.49 5.01 14.36
N ILE A 10 0.58 4.09 14.06
CA ILE A 10 -0.26 4.17 12.86
C ILE A 10 -1.46 5.04 13.22
N ILE A 11 -1.61 6.15 12.51
CA ILE A 11 -2.70 7.10 12.70
C ILE A 11 -3.52 7.21 11.41
N ASP A 12 -4.65 7.90 11.49
CA ASP A 12 -5.50 8.22 10.32
C ASP A 12 -6.05 6.98 9.58
N LEU A 13 -6.58 6.03 10.34
CA LEU A 13 -7.25 4.84 9.79
C LEU A 13 -8.70 5.16 9.41
N GLY A 14 -9.07 4.86 8.15
CA GLY A 14 -10.47 4.91 7.69
C GLY A 14 -10.96 6.25 7.14
N LEU A 15 -10.10 7.26 6.97
CA LEU A 15 -10.47 8.55 6.35
C LEU A 15 -10.25 8.59 4.82
N CYS A 16 -10.15 7.44 4.18
CA CYS A 16 -9.67 7.30 2.79
C CYS A 16 -10.73 7.57 1.71
N LYS A 17 -11.98 7.87 2.10
CA LYS A 17 -13.11 8.09 1.17
C LYS A 17 -13.56 9.55 1.19
N PRO A 18 -13.89 10.14 0.03
CA PRO A 18 -14.59 11.41 -0.04
C PRO A 18 -15.85 11.41 0.84
N ILE A 19 -16.13 12.55 1.48
CA ILE A 19 -17.35 12.74 2.28
C ILE A 19 -18.61 12.64 1.39
N SER A 20 -18.48 12.94 0.09
CA SER A 20 -19.55 12.87 -0.92
C SER A 20 -20.04 11.45 -1.22
N ASP A 21 -19.16 10.44 -1.12
CA ASP A 21 -19.46 9.04 -1.48
C ASP A 21 -20.39 8.35 -0.46
N LEU A 22 -20.75 9.05 0.62
CA LEU A 22 -21.79 8.63 1.55
C LEU A 22 -23.21 8.83 0.99
N GLN A 23 -23.35 9.57 -0.12
CA GLN A 23 -24.66 9.94 -0.69
C GLN A 23 -24.93 9.36 -2.09
N ASP A 24 -23.91 9.02 -2.88
CA ASP A 24 -24.07 8.43 -4.21
C ASP A 24 -23.36 7.06 -4.30
N SER A 25 -24.14 6.01 -4.57
CA SER A 25 -23.68 4.62 -4.60
C SER A 25 -23.07 4.19 -5.95
N ASP A 26 -22.77 5.12 -6.86
CA ASP A 26 -22.50 4.82 -8.27
C ASP A 26 -21.12 5.30 -8.79
N ASP A 27 -20.33 5.98 -7.96
CA ASP A 27 -18.98 6.38 -8.37
C ASP A 27 -17.98 5.25 -8.09
N ASN A 28 -17.73 4.43 -9.11
CA ASN A 28 -16.68 3.41 -9.20
C ASN A 28 -15.25 4.02 -9.26
N GLU A 29 -15.04 5.18 -8.64
CA GLU A 29 -13.73 5.83 -8.60
C GLU A 29 -12.84 5.14 -7.57
N ILE A 30 -11.63 4.77 -8.00
CA ILE A 30 -10.62 4.19 -7.14
C ILE A 30 -9.81 5.33 -6.54
N TYR A 31 -9.91 5.51 -5.22
CA TYR A 31 -9.11 6.49 -4.48
C TYR A 31 -7.97 5.82 -3.71
N GLY A 32 -6.78 6.38 -3.82
CA GLY A 32 -5.61 5.93 -3.06
C GLY A 32 -4.30 6.36 -3.70
N ILE A 33 -3.19 6.03 -3.03
CA ILE A 33 -1.84 6.26 -3.53
C ILE A 33 -1.37 4.98 -4.21
N LEU A 34 -1.26 5.01 -5.54
CA LEU A 34 -1.17 3.83 -6.40
C LEU A 34 -0.23 2.71 -5.90
N PRO A 35 1.03 2.96 -5.51
CA PRO A 35 1.94 1.87 -5.10
C PRO A 35 1.51 1.14 -3.83
N TYR A 36 0.69 1.76 -2.98
CA TYR A 36 0.17 1.17 -1.74
C TYR A 36 -1.15 0.43 -1.94
N MET A 37 -1.78 0.56 -3.12
CA MET A 37 -3.07 -0.05 -3.40
C MET A 37 -2.92 -1.52 -3.79
N ALA A 38 -3.71 -2.37 -3.14
CA ALA A 38 -3.68 -3.79 -3.39
C ALA A 38 -4.23 -4.14 -4.79
N PRO A 39 -3.72 -5.21 -5.45
CA PRO A 39 -4.15 -5.61 -6.79
C PRO A 39 -5.65 -5.82 -6.93
N GLU A 40 -6.33 -6.33 -5.90
CA GLU A 40 -7.77 -6.51 -5.89
C GLU A 40 -8.52 -5.16 -5.91
N ILE A 41 -8.01 -4.13 -5.25
CA ILE A 41 -8.59 -2.78 -5.28
C ILE A 41 -8.43 -2.16 -6.67
N LEU A 42 -7.24 -2.31 -7.26
CA LEU A 42 -6.96 -1.84 -8.63
C LEU A 42 -7.85 -2.53 -9.67
N ARG A 43 -8.27 -3.77 -9.40
CA ARG A 43 -9.23 -4.53 -10.22
C ARG A 43 -10.70 -4.22 -9.90
N ARG A 44 -10.97 -3.23 -9.04
CA ARG A 44 -12.33 -2.87 -8.57
C ARG A 44 -13.04 -3.98 -7.80
N ASN A 45 -12.29 -4.90 -7.20
CA ASN A 45 -12.87 -5.83 -6.24
C ASN A 45 -13.10 -5.11 -4.90
N PRO A 46 -13.99 -5.63 -4.05
CA PRO A 46 -14.25 -5.05 -2.74
C PRO A 46 -12.99 -4.97 -1.86
N TYR A 47 -12.93 -3.92 -1.04
CA TYR A 47 -11.90 -3.79 -0.02
C TYR A 47 -11.95 -4.93 0.99
N THR A 48 -10.79 -5.46 1.35
CA THR A 48 -10.68 -6.52 2.35
C THR A 48 -9.55 -6.23 3.33
N LYS A 49 -9.49 -7.00 4.43
CA LYS A 49 -8.33 -6.97 5.34
C LYS A 49 -7.02 -7.32 4.62
N ALA A 50 -7.05 -8.10 3.54
CA ALA A 50 -5.84 -8.38 2.76
C ALA A 50 -5.32 -7.12 2.07
N SER A 51 -6.21 -6.19 1.72
CA SER A 51 -5.84 -4.90 1.14
C SER A 51 -5.06 -4.04 2.13
N ASP A 52 -5.47 -4.00 3.41
CA ASP A 52 -4.69 -3.37 4.50
C ASP A 52 -3.30 -4.01 4.64
N ILE A 53 -3.22 -5.35 4.61
CA ILE A 53 -1.96 -6.10 4.74
C ILE A 53 -1.02 -5.82 3.57
N TYR A 54 -1.54 -5.70 2.35
CA TYR A 54 -0.77 -5.27 1.20
C TYR A 54 -0.22 -3.86 1.41
N SER A 55 -1.03 -2.88 1.79
CA SER A 55 -0.56 -1.51 2.05
C SER A 55 0.49 -1.47 3.17
N PHE A 56 0.33 -2.30 4.20
CA PHE A 56 1.33 -2.46 5.27
C PHE A 56 2.68 -2.98 4.74
N SER A 57 2.68 -3.90 3.78
CA SER A 57 3.93 -4.36 3.13
C SER A 57 4.66 -3.23 2.40
N MET A 58 3.93 -2.28 1.84
CA MET A 58 4.48 -1.14 1.10
C MET A 58 5.10 -0.12 2.07
N ILE A 59 4.47 0.07 3.24
CA ILE A 59 5.06 0.79 4.36
C ILE A 59 6.33 0.09 4.84
N MET A 60 6.30 -1.24 5.03
CA MET A 60 7.48 -2.02 5.41
C MET A 60 8.63 -1.80 4.42
N TRP A 61 8.33 -1.81 3.11
CA TRP A 61 9.34 -1.57 2.09
C TRP A 61 9.92 -0.14 2.19
N GLU A 62 9.06 0.86 2.35
CA GLU A 62 9.46 2.25 2.52
C GLU A 62 10.40 2.45 3.72
N PHE A 63 10.15 1.77 4.85
CA PHE A 63 11.06 1.79 6.00
C PHE A 63 12.46 1.29 5.66
N THR A 64 12.57 0.30 4.77
CA THR A 64 13.88 -0.26 4.37
C THR A 64 14.60 0.57 3.31
N SER A 65 13.84 1.27 2.45
CA SER A 65 14.39 2.04 1.33
C SER A 65 14.59 3.51 1.64
N GLY A 66 13.86 4.04 2.63
CA GLY A 66 13.74 5.48 2.90
C GLY A 66 13.02 6.26 1.80
N ASN A 67 12.33 5.58 0.88
CA ASN A 67 11.70 6.16 -0.31
C ASN A 67 10.30 5.56 -0.54
N PRO A 68 9.37 6.31 -1.14
CA PRO A 68 8.08 5.75 -1.54
C PRO A 68 8.25 4.57 -2.51
N PRO A 69 7.42 3.51 -2.42
CA PRO A 69 7.45 2.37 -3.33
C PRO A 69 7.26 2.81 -4.77
N LEU A 70 8.09 2.29 -5.69
CA LEU A 70 8.00 2.55 -7.13
C LEU A 70 8.07 4.05 -7.51
N ASN A 71 8.73 4.88 -6.68
CA ASN A 71 8.85 6.33 -6.87
C ASN A 71 9.49 6.80 -8.19
N ASN A 72 10.19 5.91 -8.90
CA ASN A 72 10.84 6.22 -10.18
C ASN A 72 9.93 5.95 -11.39
N GLU A 73 8.67 5.63 -11.17
CA GLU A 73 7.72 5.23 -12.21
C GLU A 73 6.55 6.21 -12.29
N ALA A 74 5.97 6.33 -13.49
CA ALA A 74 4.76 7.11 -13.67
C ALA A 74 3.60 6.41 -12.94
N HIS A 75 2.84 7.16 -12.14
CA HIS A 75 1.65 6.65 -11.45
C HIS A 75 0.44 6.65 -12.38
N ASP A 76 0.48 5.78 -13.38
CA ASP A 76 -0.51 5.69 -14.45
C ASP A 76 -1.16 4.29 -14.54
N LEU A 77 -1.94 4.09 -15.60
CA LEU A 77 -2.60 2.82 -15.87
C LEU A 77 -1.60 1.68 -16.12
N GLU A 78 -0.45 1.95 -16.71
CA GLU A 78 0.58 0.94 -16.99
C GLU A 78 1.17 0.40 -15.69
N LEU A 79 1.45 1.29 -14.73
CA LEU A 79 1.87 0.88 -13.39
C LEU A 79 0.79 0.08 -12.66
N SER A 80 -0.46 0.51 -12.77
CA SER A 80 -1.61 -0.18 -12.17
C SER A 80 -1.72 -1.64 -12.67
N LEU A 81 -1.60 -1.83 -13.98
CA LEU A 81 -1.61 -3.14 -14.63
C LEU A 81 -0.41 -3.98 -14.20
N SER A 82 0.78 -3.37 -14.16
CA SER A 82 2.00 -4.06 -13.73
C SER A 82 1.90 -4.57 -12.28
N ILE A 83 1.33 -3.78 -11.36
CA ILE A 83 1.08 -4.20 -9.97
C ILE A 83 0.14 -5.41 -9.94
N CYS A 84 -0.92 -5.38 -10.76
CA CYS A 84 -1.85 -6.49 -10.91
C CYS A 84 -1.16 -7.76 -11.44
N GLU A 85 -0.16 -7.63 -12.30
CA GLU A 85 0.66 -8.72 -12.84
C GLU A 85 1.77 -9.21 -11.88
N GLY A 86 1.87 -8.61 -10.68
CA GLY A 86 2.81 -9.05 -9.65
C GLY A 86 4.08 -8.21 -9.56
N LYS A 87 4.14 -7.04 -10.20
CA LYS A 87 5.24 -6.09 -9.99
C LYS A 87 5.33 -5.70 -8.53
N ARG A 88 6.53 -5.77 -7.96
CA ARG A 88 6.85 -5.36 -6.59
C ARG A 88 8.15 -4.54 -6.59
N PRO A 89 8.33 -3.64 -5.60
CA PRO A 89 9.58 -2.92 -5.45
C PRO A 89 10.79 -3.86 -5.27
N LYS A 90 11.97 -3.42 -5.72
CA LYS A 90 13.22 -4.17 -5.52
C LYS A 90 13.54 -4.24 -4.02
N ILE A 91 13.88 -5.44 -3.52
CA ILE A 91 14.32 -5.62 -2.13
C ILE A 91 15.65 -4.88 -1.92
N MET A 92 15.71 -4.05 -0.87
CA MET A 92 16.92 -3.30 -0.51
C MET A 92 18.01 -4.23 0.02
N GLU A 93 19.24 -3.99 -0.43
CA GLU A 93 20.42 -4.70 0.07
C GLU A 93 20.53 -4.50 1.59
N ASN A 94 20.92 -5.56 2.31
CA ASN A 94 20.99 -5.61 3.78
C ASN A 94 19.64 -5.65 4.53
N THR A 95 18.49 -5.72 3.85
CA THR A 95 17.22 -5.99 4.55
C THR A 95 17.30 -7.37 5.23
N PRO A 96 17.03 -7.48 6.55
CA PRO A 96 17.08 -8.77 7.24
C PRO A 96 16.13 -9.79 6.63
N LYS A 97 16.58 -11.05 6.52
CA LYS A 97 15.81 -12.12 5.87
C LYS A 97 14.40 -12.29 6.47
N CYS A 98 14.28 -12.28 7.79
CA CYS A 98 12.97 -12.39 8.45
C CYS A 98 12.00 -11.26 8.05
N TYR A 99 12.52 -10.06 7.82
CA TYR A 99 11.75 -8.90 7.39
C TYR A 99 11.32 -9.05 5.92
N ILE A 100 12.23 -9.50 5.05
CA ILE A 100 11.92 -9.84 3.65
C ILE A 100 10.82 -10.90 3.59
N ASP A 101 10.95 -11.97 4.36
CA ASP A 101 10.00 -13.09 4.36
C ASP A 101 8.61 -12.63 4.84
N LEU A 102 8.54 -11.76 5.87
CA LEU A 102 7.29 -11.18 6.34
C LEU A 102 6.68 -10.23 5.29
N MET A 103 7.46 -9.29 4.77
CA MET A 103 7.02 -8.33 3.76
C MET A 103 6.50 -9.06 2.51
N LYS A 104 7.18 -10.14 2.10
CA LYS A 104 6.73 -10.98 0.98
C LYS A 104 5.41 -11.66 1.23
N LYS A 105 5.19 -12.22 2.43
CA LYS A 105 3.90 -12.79 2.82
C LYS A 105 2.76 -11.78 2.81
N CYS A 106 3.06 -10.51 3.09
CA CYS A 106 2.06 -9.45 3.13
C CYS A 106 1.65 -8.94 1.74
N TRP A 107 2.48 -9.11 0.71
CA TRP A 107 2.18 -8.65 -0.66
C TRP A 107 2.03 -9.76 -1.70
N ASP A 108 2.05 -11.02 -1.26
CA ASP A 108 1.78 -12.20 -2.10
C ASP A 108 0.25 -12.26 -2.33
N PRO A 109 -0.21 -12.46 -3.59
CA PRO A 109 -1.64 -12.59 -3.89
C PRO A 109 -2.32 -13.81 -3.25
#